data_AF-A0A0A2T5G0-F1
#
_entry.id   AF-A0A0A2T5G0-F1
#
_cell.length_a   1.000
_cell.length_b   1.000
_cell.length_c   1.000
_cell.angle_alpha   90.00
_cell.angle_beta   90.00
_cell.angle_gamma   90.00
#
_symmetry.space_group_name_H-M   'P 1'
#
loop_
_entity.id
_entity.type
_entity.pdbx_description
1 polymer ?
#
loop_
_entity_poly.entity_id
_entity_poly.type
_entity_poly.pdbx_seq_one_letter_code
_entity_poly.pdbx_strand_id
1 'polypeptide(L)'
;MFVITLLIIGGCSENSSKIKDKIKHFPSKHEALEYFIKDENIRGNIDLVTTTKSDQLLVIQWRENIYFVGELNEDDKGYYTGKISANVHMKIGGAWELNTMDGNEYTIFFDKTNEKTNSIKLSNEEYFISIEEGHTLSNNSLNGTTAIDEVDTIKGD
;
A
#
# COMPACT_ATOMS: atom_id res chain seq x y z
N MET A 1 13.72 -38.21 -34.91
CA MET A 1 12.98 -36.93 -35.05
C MET A 1 12.58 -36.49 -33.65
N PHE A 2 13.38 -35.65 -33.00
CA PHE A 2 13.10 -35.10 -31.67
C PHE A 2 12.24 -33.84 -31.86
N VAL A 3 11.03 -33.86 -31.34
CA VAL A 3 10.16 -32.68 -31.28
C VAL A 3 10.47 -31.98 -29.96
N ILE A 4 11.21 -30.88 -30.02
CA ILE A 4 11.44 -30.01 -28.88
C ILE A 4 10.23 -29.07 -28.79
N THR A 5 9.34 -29.35 -27.85
CA THR A 5 8.22 -28.46 -27.53
C THR A 5 8.76 -27.30 -26.69
N LEU A 6 8.87 -26.13 -27.32
CA LEU A 6 9.27 -24.89 -26.66
C LEU A 6 8.08 -24.34 -25.87
N LEU A 7 8.09 -24.52 -24.54
CA LEU A 7 7.15 -23.86 -23.64
C LEU A 7 7.63 -22.42 -23.39
N ILE A 8 7.04 -21.48 -24.12
CA ILE A 8 7.24 -20.05 -23.86
C ILE A 8 6.35 -19.70 -22.66
N ILE A 9 6.95 -19.64 -21.46
CA ILE A 9 6.29 -19.09 -20.28
C ILE A 9 6.29 -17.57 -20.47
N GLY A 10 5.26 -17.05 -21.12
CA GLY A 10 4.99 -15.62 -21.16
C GLY A 10 4.58 -15.17 -19.76
N GLY A 11 5.51 -14.56 -19.02
CA GLY A 11 5.14 -13.76 -17.85
C GLY A 11 4.27 -12.61 -18.32
N CYS A 12 3.01 -12.59 -17.89
CA CYS A 12 2.16 -11.43 -18.05
C CYS A 12 2.76 -10.28 -17.22
N SER A 13 3.53 -9.40 -17.86
CA SER A 13 3.63 -8.03 -17.36
C SER A 13 2.25 -7.41 -17.58
N GLU A 14 1.40 -7.41 -16.56
CA GLU A 14 0.15 -6.67 -16.62
C GLU A 14 0.48 -5.19 -16.86
N ASN A 15 0.16 -4.73 -18.07
CA ASN A 15 0.35 -3.37 -18.52
C ASN A 15 -0.30 -2.39 -17.52
N SER A 16 0.51 -1.66 -16.76
CA SER A 16 0.12 -0.52 -15.92
C SER A 16 -0.76 0.51 -16.65
N SER A 17 -0.66 0.57 -17.98
CA SER A 17 -1.50 1.38 -18.87
C SER A 17 -3.01 1.04 -18.82
N LYS A 18 -3.43 -0.19 -18.51
CA LYS A 18 -4.86 -0.54 -18.44
C LYS A 18 -5.53 -0.16 -17.12
N ILE A 19 -4.75 0.14 -16.09
CA ILE A 19 -5.27 0.53 -14.77
C ILE A 19 -5.80 1.97 -14.85
N LYS A 20 -5.07 2.88 -15.51
CA LYS A 20 -5.43 4.32 -15.59
C LYS A 20 -6.77 4.59 -16.30
N ASP A 21 -7.18 3.79 -17.29
CA ASP A 21 -8.45 3.97 -18.00
C ASP A 21 -9.70 3.50 -17.22
N LYS A 22 -9.52 2.85 -16.06
CA LYS A 22 -10.62 2.37 -15.20
C LYS A 22 -10.72 3.09 -13.85
N ILE A 23 -9.83 4.04 -13.60
CA ILE A 23 -9.85 4.81 -12.35
C ILE A 23 -11.10 5.68 -12.34
N LYS A 24 -11.89 5.56 -11.28
CA LYS A 24 -13.11 6.35 -11.08
C LYS A 24 -12.78 7.54 -10.20
N HIS A 25 -13.03 8.74 -10.72
CA HIS A 25 -12.83 10.00 -10.02
C HIS A 25 -14.08 10.44 -9.27
N PHE A 26 -13.86 11.19 -8.20
CA PHE A 26 -14.86 11.75 -7.32
C PHE A 26 -14.55 13.22 -7.00
N PRO A 27 -15.57 14.05 -6.80
CA PRO A 27 -15.39 15.47 -6.48
C PRO A 27 -14.78 15.73 -5.09
N SER A 28 -14.71 14.72 -4.21
CA SER A 28 -14.13 14.89 -2.87
C SER A 28 -13.34 13.67 -2.39
N LYS A 29 -12.35 13.92 -1.54
CA LYS A 29 -11.59 12.88 -0.80
C LYS A 29 -12.52 11.91 -0.08
N HIS A 30 -13.57 12.44 0.56
CA HIS A 30 -14.53 11.61 1.30
C HIS A 30 -15.28 10.64 0.38
N GLU A 31 -15.78 11.09 -0.76
CA GLU A 31 -16.49 10.22 -1.72
C GLU A 31 -15.58 9.14 -2.32
N ALA A 32 -14.33 9.49 -2.63
CA ALA A 32 -13.35 8.52 -3.14
C ALA A 32 -13.03 7.42 -2.11
N LEU A 33 -12.89 7.79 -0.84
CA LEU A 33 -12.64 6.85 0.26
C LEU A 33 -13.88 5.98 0.54
N GLU A 34 -15.08 6.55 0.61
CA GLU A 34 -16.33 5.81 0.80
C GLU A 34 -16.56 4.78 -0.31
N TYR A 35 -16.32 5.18 -1.57
CA TYR A 35 -16.39 4.25 -2.70
C TYR A 35 -15.39 3.11 -2.54
N PHE A 36 -14.12 3.43 -2.22
CA PHE A 36 -13.06 2.44 -2.08
C PHE A 36 -13.34 1.43 -0.97
N ILE A 37 -13.77 1.91 0.20
CA ILE A 37 -14.15 1.08 1.35
C ILE A 37 -15.22 0.08 0.96
N LYS A 38 -16.23 0.54 0.21
CA LYS A 38 -17.32 -0.31 -0.25
C LYS A 38 -16.89 -1.29 -1.34
N ASP A 39 -16.15 -0.84 -2.35
CA ASP A 39 -15.76 -1.62 -3.52
C ASP A 39 -14.78 -2.75 -3.13
N GLU A 40 -13.79 -2.45 -2.30
CA GLU A 40 -12.85 -3.43 -1.75
C GLU A 40 -13.43 -4.20 -0.56
N ASN A 41 -14.63 -3.86 -0.08
CA ASN A 41 -15.30 -4.49 1.07
C ASN A 41 -14.40 -4.50 2.32
N ILE A 42 -13.81 -3.34 2.63
CA ILE A 42 -12.91 -3.13 3.77
C ILE A 42 -13.71 -3.12 5.06
N ARG A 43 -13.36 -4.02 5.98
CA ARG A 43 -14.07 -4.19 7.27
C ARG A 43 -13.28 -3.70 8.46
N GLY A 44 -11.94 -3.75 8.41
CA GLY A 44 -11.08 -3.26 9.49
C GLY A 44 -10.66 -1.80 9.33
N ASN A 45 -9.60 -1.45 10.03
CA ASN A 45 -9.05 -0.10 10.13
C ASN A 45 -8.40 0.39 8.84
N ILE A 46 -8.36 1.72 8.70
CA ILE A 46 -7.65 2.43 7.64
C ILE A 46 -6.92 3.61 8.26
N ASP A 47 -5.60 3.60 8.12
CA ASP A 47 -4.73 4.72 8.43
C ASP A 47 -4.18 5.30 7.13
N LEU A 48 -4.36 6.61 6.94
CA LEU A 48 -3.79 7.37 5.84
C LEU A 48 -2.41 7.87 6.27
N VAL A 49 -1.39 7.43 5.56
CA VAL A 49 0.00 7.82 5.77
C VAL A 49 0.40 8.80 4.66
N THR A 50 0.72 10.02 5.04
CA THR A 50 1.34 10.99 4.13
C THR A 50 2.85 10.78 4.20
N THR A 51 3.47 10.55 3.04
CA THR A 51 4.92 10.36 2.95
C THR A 51 5.67 11.70 2.85
N THR A 52 6.99 11.67 3.03
CA THR A 52 7.90 12.81 2.81
C THR A 52 7.90 13.31 1.35
N LYS A 53 7.42 12.51 0.40
CA LYS A 53 7.19 12.89 -1.01
C LYS A 53 5.75 13.31 -1.29
N SER A 54 4.94 13.46 -0.25
CA SER A 54 3.52 13.82 -0.31
C SER A 54 2.60 12.75 -0.94
N ASP A 55 3.09 11.53 -1.17
CA ASP A 55 2.22 10.40 -1.52
C ASP A 55 1.30 10.05 -0.35
N GLN A 56 0.06 9.68 -0.65
CA GLN A 56 -0.99 9.39 0.34
C GLN A 56 -1.34 7.90 0.34
N LEU A 57 -0.66 7.13 1.20
CA LEU A 57 -0.79 5.69 1.29
C LEU A 57 -1.89 5.31 2.30
N LEU A 58 -2.81 4.44 1.89
CA LEU A 58 -3.84 3.89 2.76
C LEU A 58 -3.37 2.53 3.30
N VAL A 59 -2.92 2.50 4.55
CA VAL A 59 -2.57 1.26 5.25
C VAL A 59 -3.85 0.64 5.80
N ILE A 60 -4.24 -0.50 5.24
CA ILE A 60 -5.59 -1.05 5.41
C ILE A 60 -5.51 -2.41 6.07
N GLN A 61 -6.23 -2.55 7.17
CA GLN A 61 -6.67 -3.84 7.66
C GLN A 61 -7.96 -4.23 6.95
N TRP A 62 -7.86 -5.14 5.99
CA TRP A 62 -9.01 -5.56 5.20
C TRP A 62 -10.03 -6.31 6.05
N ARG A 63 -9.53 -7.33 6.76
CA ARG A 63 -10.22 -8.21 7.72
C ARG A 63 -9.20 -8.68 8.75
N GLU A 64 -9.64 -9.44 9.75
CA GLU A 64 -8.78 -10.04 10.77
C GLU A 64 -7.47 -10.59 10.18
N ASN A 65 -6.34 -10.05 10.64
CA ASN A 65 -4.99 -10.42 10.22
C ASN A 65 -4.64 -10.26 8.72
N ILE A 66 -5.51 -9.68 7.88
CA ILE A 66 -5.22 -9.49 6.44
C ILE A 66 -5.10 -8.01 6.12
N TYR A 67 -3.96 -7.63 5.56
CA TYR A 67 -3.58 -6.25 5.30
C TYR A 67 -3.23 -6.03 3.84
N PHE A 68 -3.42 -4.81 3.35
CA PHE A 68 -2.89 -4.35 2.07
C PHE A 68 -2.69 -2.83 2.12
N VAL A 69 -2.05 -2.29 1.08
CA VAL A 69 -1.85 -0.86 0.90
C VAL A 69 -2.64 -0.40 -0.32
N GLY A 70 -3.44 0.65 -0.13
CA GLY A 70 -4.03 1.44 -1.20
C GLY A 70 -3.34 2.79 -1.30
N GLU A 71 -3.82 3.61 -2.22
CA GLU A 71 -3.35 4.98 -2.43
C GLU A 71 -4.56 5.87 -2.69
N LEU A 72 -4.49 7.10 -2.19
CA LEU A 72 -5.42 8.19 -2.45
C LEU A 72 -4.67 9.27 -3.23
N ASN A 73 -5.19 9.67 -4.38
CA ASN A 73 -4.60 10.71 -5.20
C ASN A 73 -5.65 11.74 -5.63
N GLU A 74 -5.17 12.87 -6.14
CA GLU A 74 -5.97 13.95 -6.72
C GLU A 74 -5.35 14.39 -8.04
N ASP A 75 -6.19 14.55 -9.07
CA ASP A 75 -5.80 15.14 -10.35
C ASP A 75 -6.85 16.18 -10.82
N ASP A 76 -6.73 16.63 -12.07
CA ASP A 76 -7.64 17.62 -12.67
C ASP A 76 -9.10 17.14 -12.79
N LYS A 77 -9.35 15.83 -12.67
CA LYS A 77 -10.69 15.22 -12.69
C LYS A 77 -11.24 14.95 -11.29
N GLY A 78 -10.42 15.14 -10.25
CA GLY A 78 -10.78 15.02 -8.84
C GLY A 78 -10.02 13.93 -8.10
N TYR A 79 -10.61 13.44 -7.02
CA TYR A 79 -10.00 12.45 -6.14
C TYR A 79 -10.25 11.03 -6.65
N TYR A 80 -9.27 10.16 -6.47
CA TYR A 80 -9.40 8.75 -6.77
C TYR A 80 -8.56 7.90 -5.85
N THR A 81 -8.91 6.62 -5.78
CA THR A 81 -8.28 5.64 -4.91
C THR A 81 -8.01 4.36 -5.67
N GLY A 82 -7.04 3.59 -5.22
CA GLY A 82 -6.85 2.25 -5.73
C GLY A 82 -5.90 1.43 -4.88
N LYS A 83 -6.05 0.11 -5.01
CA LYS A 83 -5.21 -0.86 -4.35
C LYS A 83 -3.87 -0.98 -5.07
N ILE A 84 -2.78 -0.85 -4.34
CA ILE A 84 -1.42 -0.86 -4.90
C ILE A 84 -0.55 -2.02 -4.39
N SER A 85 -1.04 -2.81 -3.41
CA SER A 85 -0.37 -4.02 -2.96
C SER A 85 -1.28 -5.24 -2.94
N ALA A 86 -0.68 -6.43 -2.92
CA ALA A 86 -1.38 -7.67 -2.63
C ALA A 86 -1.90 -7.70 -1.18
N ASN A 87 -2.87 -8.59 -0.94
CA ASN A 87 -3.29 -8.93 0.42
C ASN A 87 -2.22 -9.79 1.10
N VAL A 88 -1.85 -9.44 2.32
CA VAL A 88 -0.86 -10.15 3.13
C VAL A 88 -1.50 -10.58 4.43
N HIS A 89 -1.41 -11.87 4.74
CA HIS A 89 -1.84 -12.41 6.03
C HIS A 89 -0.72 -12.25 7.06
N MET A 90 -0.88 -11.34 8.01
CA MET A 90 0.10 -11.02 9.05
C MET A 90 -0.18 -11.81 10.34
N LYS A 91 0.83 -12.48 10.90
CA LYS A 91 0.75 -13.15 12.22
C LYS A 91 1.68 -12.55 13.25
N ILE A 92 2.90 -12.25 12.83
CA ILE A 92 4.00 -11.78 13.69
C ILE A 92 4.56 -10.43 13.23
N GLY A 93 3.98 -9.84 12.18
CA GLY A 93 4.56 -8.75 11.40
C GLY A 93 4.78 -9.16 9.95
N GLY A 94 5.38 -8.26 9.18
CA GLY A 94 5.67 -8.48 7.77
C GLY A 94 6.29 -7.25 7.13
N ALA A 95 6.92 -7.44 5.98
CA ALA A 95 7.41 -6.33 5.18
C ALA A 95 7.21 -6.65 3.70
N TRP A 96 6.91 -5.64 2.90
CA TRP A 96 6.80 -5.79 1.46
C TRP A 96 7.11 -4.48 0.73
N GLU A 97 7.54 -4.63 -0.51
CA GLU A 97 7.85 -3.55 -1.43
C GLU A 97 6.59 -3.19 -2.24
N LEU A 98 6.41 -1.90 -2.49
CA LEU A 98 5.28 -1.37 -3.24
C LEU A 98 5.70 -0.22 -4.16
N ASN A 99 4.88 0.00 -5.18
CA ASN A 99 5.00 1.12 -6.10
C ASN A 99 3.71 1.94 -6.01
N THR A 100 3.84 3.26 -5.91
CA THR A 100 2.69 4.15 -6.05
C THR A 100 2.21 4.19 -7.49
N MET A 101 1.02 4.75 -7.72
CA MET A 101 0.46 4.94 -9.05
C MET A 101 1.29 5.88 -9.94
N ASP A 102 2.09 6.75 -9.30
CA ASP A 102 3.06 7.63 -9.96
C ASP A 102 4.47 7.05 -10.02
N GLY A 103 4.68 5.84 -9.49
CA GLY A 103 5.91 5.08 -9.61
C GLY A 103 6.96 5.36 -8.54
N ASN A 104 6.60 6.03 -7.44
CA ASN A 104 7.46 6.11 -6.26
C ASN A 104 7.55 4.73 -5.62
N GLU A 105 8.76 4.33 -5.25
CA GLU A 105 9.05 3.03 -4.67
C GLU A 105 9.16 3.16 -3.15
N TYR A 106 8.56 2.23 -2.43
CA TYR A 106 8.64 2.16 -0.97
C TYR A 106 8.76 0.73 -0.47
N THR A 107 9.28 0.59 0.73
CA THR A 107 9.22 -0.65 1.51
C THR A 107 8.52 -0.35 2.83
N ILE A 108 7.41 -1.05 3.09
CA ILE A 108 6.67 -0.93 4.35
C ILE A 108 7.01 -2.09 5.26
N PHE A 109 7.23 -1.80 6.54
CA PHE A 109 7.49 -2.78 7.59
C PHE A 109 6.39 -2.67 8.64
N PHE A 110 5.91 -3.82 9.12
CA PHE A 110 4.94 -3.98 10.19
C PHE A 110 5.56 -4.80 11.32
N ASP A 111 5.66 -4.20 12.49
CA ASP A 111 6.24 -4.81 13.68
C ASP A 111 5.25 -4.76 14.85
N LYS A 112 5.22 -5.80 15.69
CA LYS A 112 4.36 -5.82 16.90
C LYS A 112 4.92 -4.98 18.06
N THR A 113 6.18 -4.61 17.94
CA THR A 113 6.99 -3.89 18.91
C THR A 113 7.61 -2.69 18.22
N ASN A 114 7.81 -1.60 18.96
CA ASN A 114 8.48 -0.42 18.43
C ASN A 114 10.01 -0.65 18.41
N GLU A 115 10.47 -1.48 17.46
CA GLU A 115 11.89 -1.84 17.32
C GLU A 115 12.67 -0.85 16.44
N LYS A 116 12.00 -0.24 15.47
CA LYS A 116 12.59 0.77 14.59
C LYS A 116 12.36 2.19 15.14
N THR A 117 13.43 2.98 15.18
CA THR A 117 13.33 4.42 15.41
C THR A 117 12.41 5.05 14.36
N ASN A 118 11.44 5.86 14.80
CA ASN A 118 10.43 6.53 13.96
C ASN A 118 9.34 5.61 13.37
N SER A 119 9.07 4.46 14.01
CA SER A 119 7.85 3.71 13.72
C SER A 119 6.63 4.40 14.36
N ILE A 120 5.47 4.28 13.71
CA ILE A 120 4.21 4.87 14.15
C ILE A 120 3.21 3.75 14.43
N LYS A 121 2.50 3.83 15.56
CA LYS A 121 1.47 2.86 15.93
C LYS A 121 0.22 3.09 15.06
N LEU A 122 -0.28 2.03 14.43
CA LEU A 122 -1.53 2.07 13.67
C LEU A 122 -2.75 2.14 14.61
N SER A 123 -3.88 2.59 14.06
CA SER A 123 -5.14 2.73 14.81
C SER A 123 -5.73 1.42 15.32
N ASN A 124 -5.36 0.28 14.74
CA ASN A 124 -5.77 -1.05 15.22
C ASN A 124 -5.01 -1.51 16.47
N GLU A 125 -4.03 -0.72 16.90
CA GLU A 125 -3.17 -0.95 18.03
C GLU A 125 -2.29 -2.21 18.03
N GLU A 126 -2.37 -3.04 16.99
CA GLU A 126 -1.63 -4.31 16.90
C GLU A 126 -0.22 -4.13 16.33
N TYR A 127 -0.06 -3.20 15.38
CA TYR A 127 1.19 -3.02 14.65
C TYR A 127 1.69 -1.58 14.71
N PHE A 128 3.02 -1.46 14.74
CA PHE A 128 3.76 -0.28 14.38
C PHE A 128 4.19 -0.41 12.93
N ILE A 129 4.17 0.70 12.18
CA ILE A 129 4.68 0.76 10.83
C ILE A 129 5.91 1.65 10.72
N SER A 130 6.79 1.28 9.81
CA SER A 130 7.78 2.20 9.24
C SER A 130 7.78 2.05 7.74
N ILE A 131 8.11 3.12 7.03
CA ILE A 131 8.19 3.13 5.57
C ILE A 131 9.57 3.64 5.20
N GLU A 132 10.25 2.95 4.30
CA GLU A 132 11.54 3.39 3.74
C GLU A 132 11.35 3.73 2.26
N GLU A 133 12.07 4.72 1.77
CA GLU A 133 12.11 5.02 0.33
C GLU A 133 12.89 3.93 -0.43
N GLY A 134 12.34 3.51 -1.56
CA GLY A 134 12.89 2.47 -2.41
C GLY A 134 12.51 1.05 -1.99
N HIS A 135 12.90 0.10 -2.81
CA HIS A 135 12.81 -1.33 -2.55
C HIS A 135 14.04 -1.79 -1.75
N THR A 136 13.88 -1.92 -0.43
CA THR A 136 14.98 -2.08 0.53
C THR A 136 15.08 -3.46 1.16
N LEU A 137 14.18 -4.41 0.86
CA LEU A 137 14.20 -5.74 1.51
C LEU A 137 15.47 -6.54 1.19
N SER A 138 16.04 -6.32 0.00
CA SER A 138 17.30 -6.94 -0.42
C SER A 138 18.54 -6.22 0.11
N ASN A 139 18.38 -5.00 0.64
CA ASN A 139 19.46 -4.19 1.16
C ASN A 139 19.59 -4.41 2.66
N ASN A 140 20.75 -4.87 3.12
CA ASN A 140 21.06 -5.06 4.55
C ASN A 140 21.17 -3.73 5.35
N SER A 141 20.54 -2.65 4.89
CA SER A 141 20.58 -1.34 5.52
C SER A 141 19.47 -1.21 6.55
N LEU A 142 19.80 -1.49 7.81
CA LEU A 142 18.90 -1.31 8.97
C LEU A 142 18.74 0.16 9.41
N ASN A 143 19.23 1.13 8.62
CA ASN A 143 19.33 2.55 8.98
C ASN A 143 18.61 3.47 7.98
N GLY A 144 17.50 3.02 7.39
CA GLY A 144 16.65 3.90 6.58
C GLY A 144 15.99 4.98 7.43
N THR A 145 16.04 6.24 6.99
CA THR A 145 15.15 7.29 7.52
C THR A 145 13.72 6.96 7.11
N THR A 146 12.77 7.12 8.05
CA THR A 146 11.35 6.91 7.73
C THR A 146 10.91 7.89 6.66
N ALA A 147 10.15 7.40 5.68
CA ALA A 147 9.48 8.17 4.65
C ALA A 147 8.11 8.66 5.12
N ILE A 148 7.76 8.50 6.40
CA ILE A 148 6.49 8.98 6.95
C ILE A 148 6.62 10.43 7.43
N ASP A 149 5.72 11.29 6.97
CA ASP A 149 5.57 12.68 7.43
C ASP A 149 4.41 12.80 8.44
N GLU A 150 3.23 12.28 8.09
CA GLU A 150 2.02 12.36 8.91
C GLU A 150 1.18 11.07 8.80
N VAL A 151 0.39 10.78 9.84
CA VAL A 151 -0.58 9.66 9.85
C VAL A 151 -1.92 10.13 10.42
N ASP A 152 -2.99 9.91 9.65
CA ASP A 152 -4.38 10.17 10.02
C ASP A 152 -5.20 8.88 10.04
N THR A 153 -6.02 8.68 11.08
CA THR A 153 -6.99 7.57 11.07
C THR A 153 -8.23 7.95 10.28
N ILE A 154 -8.48 7.23 9.19
CA ILE A 154 -9.68 7.40 8.34
C ILE A 154 -10.84 6.57 8.86
N LYS A 155 -10.55 5.36 9.32
CA LYS A 155 -11.54 4.44 9.89
C LYS A 155 -10.86 3.65 11.02
N GLY A 156 -11.36 3.83 12.24
CA GLY A 156 -11.01 3.04 13.42
C GLY A 156 -12.17 2.16 13.88
N ASP A 157 -11.88 1.21 14.76
CA ASP A 157 -12.88 0.41 15.49
C ASP A 157 -13.53 1.19 16.63
#